data_AF-A0A0M9GET3-F1
#
_entry.id   AF-A0A0M9GET3-F1
#
_cell.length_a   1.000
_cell.length_b   1.000
_cell.length_c   1.000
_cell.angle_alpha   90.00
_cell.angle_beta   90.00
_cell.angle_gamma   90.00
#
_symmetry.space_group_name_H-M   'P 1'
#
loop_
_entity.id
_entity.type
_entity.pdbx_description
1 polymer ?
#
loop_
_entity_poly.entity_id
_entity_poly.type
_entity_poly.pdbx_seq_one_letter_code
_entity_poly.pdbx_strand_id
1 'polypeptide(L)'
;MSQPTPPHDHTHQSHEAIVKRLKRAEGHLRSIVTMIEHGRACVDIAQQLHAVEKAVCQAKRTLIQDHIDHCLEHAVGALADGERAPLEEFRQITKYL
;
A
#
# COMPACT_ATOMS: atom_id res chain seq x y z
N MET A 1 5.27 36.01 2.96
CA MET A 1 5.85 35.37 1.77
C MET A 1 5.62 33.87 1.89
N SER A 2 4.52 33.38 1.33
CA SER A 2 4.18 31.95 1.35
C SER A 2 4.91 31.28 0.19
N GLN A 3 5.85 30.39 0.51
CA GLN A 3 6.54 29.60 -0.52
C GLN A 3 5.54 28.61 -1.15
N PRO A 4 5.57 28.41 -2.48
CA PRO A 4 4.73 27.43 -3.15
C PRO A 4 5.26 26.01 -2.87
N THR A 5 4.41 25.13 -2.34
CA THR A 5 4.71 23.70 -2.21
C THR A 5 4.87 23.09 -3.61
N PRO A 6 6.01 22.44 -3.91
CA PRO A 6 6.22 21.81 -5.20
C PRO A 6 5.21 20.66 -5.41
N PRO A 7 4.71 20.43 -6.63
CA PRO A 7 3.89 19.27 -6.93
C PRO A 7 4.77 18.03 -6.80
N HIS A 8 4.60 17.28 -5.72
CA HIS A 8 5.25 15.98 -5.57
C HIS A 8 4.59 15.01 -6.57
N ASP A 9 5.29 14.71 -7.66
CA ASP A 9 4.89 13.66 -8.58
C ASP A 9 5.03 12.32 -7.85
N HIS A 10 3.92 11.84 -7.27
CA HIS A 10 3.85 10.61 -6.50
C HIS A 10 3.70 9.38 -7.41
N THR A 11 4.41 9.30 -8.53
CA THR A 11 4.33 8.13 -9.42
C THR A 11 5.47 7.17 -9.10
N HIS A 12 5.27 6.30 -8.10
CA HIS A 12 6.26 5.31 -7.70
C HIS A 12 6.16 4.03 -8.54
N GLN A 13 7.28 3.33 -8.76
CA GLN A 13 7.29 2.02 -9.43
C GLN A 13 6.41 0.99 -8.70
N SER A 14 6.27 1.13 -7.38
CA SER A 14 5.39 0.34 -6.53
C SER A 14 3.90 0.52 -6.87
N HIS A 15 3.50 1.66 -7.46
CA HIS A 15 2.12 1.92 -7.84
C HIS A 15 1.65 0.93 -8.92
N GLU A 16 2.49 0.56 -9.88
CA GLU A 16 2.13 -0.46 -10.87
C GLU A 16 1.88 -1.83 -10.22
N ALA A 17 2.70 -2.22 -9.23
CA ALA A 17 2.54 -3.46 -8.50
C ALA A 17 1.27 -3.46 -7.62
N ILE A 18 0.99 -2.34 -6.96
CA ILE A 18 -0.23 -2.12 -6.17
C ILE A 18 -1.46 -2.20 -7.09
N VAL A 19 -1.46 -1.49 -8.22
CA VAL A 19 -2.54 -1.55 -9.22
C VAL A 19 -2.76 -2.99 -9.70
N LYS A 20 -1.69 -3.73 -10.01
CA LYS A 20 -1.78 -5.14 -10.41
C LYS A 20 -2.39 -6.02 -9.30
N ARG A 21 -2.13 -5.74 -8.01
CA ARG A 21 -2.76 -6.47 -6.89
C ARG A 21 -4.25 -6.11 -6.76
N LEU A 22 -4.58 -4.82 -6.84
CA LEU A 22 -5.97 -4.35 -6.75
C LEU A 22 -6.82 -4.87 -7.90
N LYS A 23 -6.31 -4.92 -9.14
CA LYS A 23 -7.01 -5.53 -10.29
C LYS A 23 -7.31 -7.02 -10.08
N ARG A 24 -6.43 -7.76 -9.42
CA ARG A 24 -6.70 -9.17 -9.07
C ARG A 24 -7.79 -9.28 -7.99
N ALA A 25 -7.72 -8.43 -6.96
CA ALA A 25 -8.75 -8.37 -5.92
C ALA A 25 -10.13 -7.99 -6.50
N GLU A 26 -10.15 -7.08 -7.47
CA GLU A 26 -11.35 -6.70 -8.23
C GLU A 26 -11.95 -7.90 -8.97
N GLY A 27 -11.12 -8.67 -9.69
CA GLY A 27 -11.56 -9.89 -10.38
C GLY A 27 -12.14 -10.94 -9.42
N HIS A 28 -11.50 -11.15 -8.27
CA HIS A 28 -12.03 -12.02 -7.22
C HIS A 28 -13.36 -11.50 -6.67
N LEU A 29 -13.49 -10.20 -6.43
CA LEU A 29 -14.73 -9.61 -5.92
C LEU A 29 -15.89 -9.82 -6.90
N ARG A 30 -15.66 -9.69 -8.22
CA ARG A 30 -16.67 -10.04 -9.24
C ARG A 30 -17.10 -11.50 -9.12
N SER A 31 -16.15 -12.43 -8.94
CA SER A 31 -16.48 -13.84 -8.73
C SER A 31 -17.31 -14.07 -7.47
N ILE A 32 -17.06 -13.33 -6.39
CA ILE A 32 -17.85 -13.42 -5.15
C ILE A 32 -19.28 -12.95 -5.37
N VAL A 33 -19.47 -11.84 -6.10
CA VAL A 33 -20.82 -11.37 -6.48
C VAL A 33 -21.56 -12.47 -7.23
N THR A 34 -20.92 -13.10 -8.21
CA THR A 34 -21.51 -14.25 -8.92
C THR A 34 -21.81 -15.42 -7.97
N MET A 35 -20.96 -15.72 -6.98
CA MET A 35 -21.25 -16.76 -6.00
C MET A 35 -22.52 -16.47 -5.18
N ILE A 36 -22.74 -15.21 -4.81
CA ILE A 36 -23.92 -14.77 -4.08
C ILE A 36 -25.17 -14.91 -4.97
N GLU A 37 -25.10 -14.44 -6.22
CA GLU A 37 -26.20 -14.53 -7.18
C GLU A 37 -26.62 -15.98 -7.46
N HIS A 38 -25.67 -16.92 -7.46
CA HIS A 38 -25.92 -18.34 -7.65
C HIS A 38 -26.26 -19.10 -6.35
N GLY A 39 -26.42 -18.39 -5.22
CA GLY A 39 -26.80 -19.01 -3.95
C GLY A 39 -25.79 -20.01 -3.40
N ARG A 40 -24.48 -19.75 -3.59
CA ARG A 40 -23.40 -20.58 -3.02
C ARG A 40 -23.42 -20.57 -1.49
N ALA A 41 -22.78 -21.56 -0.88
CA ALA A 41 -22.72 -21.69 0.57
C ALA A 41 -22.07 -20.46 1.22
N CYS A 42 -22.67 -19.98 2.32
CA CYS A 42 -22.19 -18.80 3.05
C CYS A 42 -20.73 -18.95 3.53
N VAL A 43 -20.31 -20.16 3.89
CA VAL A 43 -18.95 -20.45 4.33
C VAL A 43 -17.94 -20.22 3.19
N ASP A 44 -18.24 -20.67 1.97
CA ASP A 44 -17.39 -20.46 0.79
C ASP A 44 -17.27 -18.95 0.50
N ILE A 45 -18.39 -18.22 0.53
CA ILE A 45 -18.44 -16.78 0.28
C ILE A 45 -17.58 -16.03 1.31
N ALA A 46 -17.73 -16.35 2.60
CA ALA A 46 -16.97 -15.73 3.68
C ALA A 46 -15.46 -15.95 3.53
N GLN A 47 -15.04 -17.16 3.13
CA GLN A 47 -13.64 -17.45 2.87
C GLN A 47 -13.07 -16.62 1.70
N GLN A 48 -13.82 -16.48 0.61
CA GLN A 48 -13.39 -15.68 -0.53
C GLN A 48 -13.32 -14.19 -0.19
N LEU A 49 -14.31 -13.67 0.56
CA LEU A 49 -14.28 -12.29 1.05
C LEU A 49 -13.04 -12.01 1.92
N HIS A 50 -12.69 -12.93 2.82
CA HIS A 50 -11.50 -12.80 3.64
C HIS A 50 -10.20 -12.81 2.80
N ALA A 51 -10.14 -13.59 1.72
CA ALA A 51 -9.01 -13.58 0.81
C ALA A 51 -8.86 -12.21 0.10
N VAL A 52 -9.97 -11.61 -0.33
CA VAL A 52 -9.99 -10.26 -0.93
C VAL A 52 -9.57 -9.21 0.09
N GLU A 53 -10.11 -9.25 1.31
CA GLU A 53 -9.73 -8.37 2.41
C GLU A 53 -8.21 -8.38 2.64
N LYS A 54 -7.61 -9.59 2.76
CA LYS A 54 -6.16 -9.73 2.92
C LYS A 54 -5.39 -9.14 1.75
N ALA A 55 -5.82 -9.37 0.52
CA ALA A 55 -5.17 -8.80 -0.66
C ALA A 55 -5.18 -7.26 -0.65
N VAL A 56 -6.31 -6.66 -0.27
CA VAL A 56 -6.44 -5.19 -0.15
C VAL A 56 -5.59 -4.65 1.00
N CYS A 57 -5.58 -5.32 2.16
CA CYS A 57 -4.75 -4.92 3.29
C CYS A 57 -3.26 -4.95 2.95
N GLN A 58 -2.80 -5.96 2.21
CA GLN A 58 -1.42 -6.04 1.73
C GLN A 58 -1.08 -4.94 0.71
N ALA A 59 -2.01 -4.61 -0.20
CA ALA A 59 -1.84 -3.50 -1.13
C ALA A 59 -1.70 -2.16 -0.37
N LYS A 60 -2.55 -1.92 0.63
CA LYS A 60 -2.48 -0.75 1.51
C LYS A 60 -1.14 -0.66 2.25
N ARG A 61 -0.68 -1.76 2.84
CA ARG A 61 0.64 -1.81 3.53
C ARG A 61 1.78 -1.44 2.59
N THR A 62 1.78 -2.03 1.39
CA THR A 62 2.79 -1.73 0.36
C THR A 62 2.79 -0.23 0.02
N LEU A 63 1.61 0.37 -0.17
CA LEU A 63 1.47 1.80 -0.47
C LEU A 63 2.06 2.68 0.64
N ILE A 64 1.71 2.38 1.90
CA ILE A 64 2.19 3.15 3.05
C ILE A 64 3.70 3.04 3.20
N GLN A 65 4.24 1.82 3.09
CA GLN A 65 5.69 1.58 3.19
C GLN A 65 6.46 2.35 2.11
N ASP A 66 6.01 2.25 0.85
CA ASP A 66 6.63 2.93 -0.28
C ASP A 66 6.61 4.46 -0.11
N HIS A 67 5.48 5.01 0.36
CA HIS A 67 5.38 6.44 0.65
C HIS A 67 6.33 6.88 1.78
N ILE A 68 6.43 6.10 2.85
CA ILE A 68 7.34 6.38 3.96
C ILE A 68 8.79 6.34 3.49
N ASP A 69 9.18 5.29 2.76
CA ASP A 69 10.54 5.12 2.27
C ASP A 69 10.96 6.31 1.39
N HIS A 70 10.08 6.74 0.48
CA HIS A 70 10.30 7.92 -0.35
C HIS A 70 10.40 9.21 0.47
N CYS A 71 9.45 9.48 1.37
CA CYS A 71 9.49 10.68 2.22
C CYS A 71 10.78 10.74 3.06
N LEU A 72 11.25 9.59 3.56
CA LEU A 72 12.49 9.52 4.33
C LEU A 72 13.73 9.68 3.45
N GLU A 73 13.76 9.16 2.22
CA GLU A 73 14.87 9.41 1.27
C GLU A 73 15.04 10.90 0.97
N HIS A 74 13.93 11.62 0.74
CA HIS A 74 13.97 13.07 0.55
C HIS A 74 14.49 13.81 1.78
N ALA A 75 14.06 13.40 2.98
CA ALA A 75 14.52 14.00 4.23
C ALA A 75 16.01 13.74 4.50
N VAL A 76 16.49 12.50 4.34
CA VAL A 76 17.88 12.11 4.58
C VAL A 76 18.85 12.79 3.60
N GLY A 77 18.42 13.00 2.35
CA GLY A 77 19.19 13.75 1.36
C GLY A 77 19.44 15.21 1.75
N ALA A 78 18.60 15.80 2.60
CA ALA A 78 18.70 17.19 3.05
C ALA A 78 19.46 17.39 4.38
N LEU A 79 19.88 16.30 5.05
CA LEU A 79 20.41 16.33 6.42
C LEU A 79 21.93 16.10 6.50
N ALA A 80 22.55 16.62 7.56
CA ALA A 80 23.94 16.38 7.92
C ALA A 80 24.12 14.97 8.52
N ASP A 81 25.34 14.43 8.48
CA ASP A 81 25.63 13.00 8.73
C ASP A 81 25.13 12.47 10.10
N GLY A 82 25.13 13.32 11.14
CA GLY A 82 24.66 12.96 12.49
C GLY A 82 23.14 12.83 12.64
N GLU A 83 22.33 13.39 11.73
CA GLU A 83 20.87 13.38 11.80
C GLU A 83 20.25 12.22 11.02
N ARG A 84 21.07 11.43 10.30
CA ARG A 84 20.62 10.33 9.45
C ARG A 84 20.30 9.05 10.23
N ALA A 85 21.05 8.77 11.30
CA ALA A 85 20.93 7.51 12.03
C ALA A 85 19.53 7.26 12.66
N PRO A 86 18.89 8.24 13.33
CA PRO A 86 17.55 8.04 13.90
C PRO A 86 16.46 7.85 12.83
N LEU A 87 16.62 8.46 11.66
CA LEU A 87 15.66 8.33 10.55
C LEU A 87 15.75 6.96 9.87
N GLU A 88 16.95 6.39 9.77
CA GLU A 88 17.15 5.03 9.27
C GLU A 88 16.56 4.00 10.24
N GLU A 89 16.74 4.19 11.55
CA GLU A 89 16.10 3.34 12.57
C GLU A 89 14.56 3.41 12.46
N PHE A 90 14.02 4.62 12.31
CA PHE A 90 12.58 4.82 12.08
C PHE A 90 12.09 4.13 10.81
N ARG A 91 12.83 4.23 9.68
CA ARG A 91 12.54 3.49 8.44
C ARG A 91 12.48 1.98 8.66
N GLN A 92 13.33 1.47 9.54
CA GLN A 92 13.39 0.04 9.81
C GLN A 92 12.19 -0.44 10.63
N ILE A 93 11.69 0.39 11.55
CA ILE A 93 10.48 0.10 12.35
C ILE A 93 9.21 0.14 11.48
N THR A 94 9.13 1.05 10.50
CA THR A 94 7.93 1.20 9.67
C THR A 94 7.63 -0.04 8.81
N LYS A 95 8.65 -0.86 8.50
CA LYS A 95 8.51 -2.16 7.80
C LYS A 95 7.60 -3.18 8.49
N TYR A 96 7.24 -2.95 9.75
CA TYR A 96 6.39 -3.84 10.54
C TYR A 96 4.91 -3.41 10.64
N LEU A 97 4.52 -2.32 9.96
CA LEU A 97 3.12 -1.83 9.88
C LEU A 97 2.25 -2.66 8.91
#